data_AF-A0A3E3I529-F1
#
_entry.id   AF-A0A3E3I529-F1
#
_cell.length_a   1.000
_cell.length_b   1.000
_cell.length_c   1.000
_cell.angle_alpha   90.00
_cell.angle_beta   90.00
_cell.angle_gamma   90.00
#
_symmetry.space_group_name_H-M   'P 1'
#
loop_
_entity.id
_entity.type
_entity.pdbx_description
1 polymer ?
#
loop_
_entity_poly.entity_id
_entity_poly.type
_entity_poly.pdbx_seq_one_letter_code
_entity_poly.pdbx_strand_id
1 'polypeptide(L)' 'MNKKLIRFLTDCMTEKKINCSMLAHLTGIDYQRILMIFLGEDTISGSELLCICRAMGVEQAALMALLEGAA' A
#
# COMPACT_ATOMS: atom_id res chain seq x y z
N MET A 1 6.35 -6.72 -10.67
CA MET A 1 5.31 -5.72 -10.33
C MET A 1 5.21 -5.45 -8.82
N ASN A 2 5.17 -6.49 -7.96
CA ASN A 2 4.95 -6.33 -6.52
C ASN A 2 6.00 -5.44 -5.78
N LYS A 3 7.30 -5.60 -6.05
CA LYS A 3 8.36 -4.85 -5.30
C LYS A 3 8.34 -3.32 -5.47
N LYS A 4 8.05 -2.79 -6.68
CA LYS A 4 7.96 -1.34 -6.91
C LYS A 4 6.76 -0.74 -6.16
N LEU A 5 5.62 -1.43 -6.22
CA LEU A 5 4.40 -1.06 -5.53
C LEU A 5 4.58 -1.07 -4.01
N ILE A 6 5.07 -2.18 -3.45
CA ILE A 6 5.38 -2.29 -2.03
C ILE A 6 6.31 -1.15 -1.59
N ARG A 7 7.38 -0.88 -2.35
CA ARG A 7 8.31 0.21 -2.01
C ARG A 7 7.64 1.58 -2.01
N PHE A 8 6.85 1.90 -3.04
CA PHE A 8 6.08 3.14 -3.10
C PHE A 8 5.14 3.30 -1.89
N LEU A 9 4.43 2.23 -1.52
CA LEU A 9 3.54 2.24 -0.36
C LEU A 9 4.34 2.41 0.95
N THR A 10 5.48 1.76 1.09
CA THR A 10 6.38 1.91 2.25
C THR A 10 6.94 3.33 2.37
N ASP A 11 7.29 3.96 1.24
CA ASP A 11 7.76 5.35 1.22
C ASP A 11 6.63 6.29 1.67
N CYS A 12 5.40 6.09 1.18
CA CYS A 12 4.21 6.83 1.62
C CYS A 12 3.93 6.65 3.13
N MET A 13 4.05 5.42 3.64
CA MET A 13 3.91 5.12 5.07
C MET A 13 4.96 5.87 5.90
N THR A 14 6.20 5.91 5.42
CA THR A 14 7.31 6.60 6.09
C THR A 14 7.07 8.11 6.14
N GLU A 15 6.73 8.73 5.02
CA GLU A 15 6.43 10.16 4.91
C GLU A 15 5.29 10.57 5.85
N LYS A 16 4.22 9.76 5.87
CA LYS A 16 3.00 10.04 6.63
C LYS A 16 3.05 9.53 8.08
N LYS A 17 4.16 8.90 8.47
CA LYS A 17 4.37 8.27 9.79
C LYS A 17 3.26 7.26 10.15
N ILE A 18 2.81 6.50 9.16
CA ILE A 18 1.80 5.45 9.31
C ILE A 18 2.54 4.11 9.42
N ASN A 19 2.27 3.34 10.47
CA ASN A 19 2.78 1.98 10.60
C ASN A 19 1.69 0.94 10.24
N CYS A 20 2.06 -0.34 10.10
CA CYS A 20 1.13 -1.40 9.71
C CYS A 20 -0.07 -1.55 10.67
N SER A 21 0.11 -1.28 11.97
CA SER A 21 -0.98 -1.34 12.95
C SER A 21 -2.01 -0.23 12.72
N MET A 22 -1.54 1.00 12.49
CA MET A 22 -2.40 2.12 12.09
C MET A 22 -3.09 1.84 10.76
N LEU A 23 -2.37 1.29 9.78
CA LEU A 23 -2.94 0.96 8.47
C LEU A 23 -4.06 -0.07 8.58
N ALA A 24 -3.89 -1.11 9.42
CA ALA A 24 -4.92 -2.10 9.72
C ALA A 24 -6.17 -1.45 10.33
N HIS A 25 -5.96 -0.56 11.30
CA HIS A 25 -7.06 0.17 11.92
C HIS A 25 -7.81 1.07 10.93
N LEU A 26 -7.10 1.80 10.07
CA LEU A 26 -7.68 2.74 9.11
C LEU A 26 -8.41 2.05 7.95
N THR A 27 -7.95 0.86 7.54
CA THR A 27 -8.48 0.14 6.38
C THR A 27 -9.47 -0.97 6.74
N GLY A 28 -9.46 -1.43 8.00
CA GLY A 28 -10.16 -2.63 8.42
C GLY A 28 -9.55 -3.94 7.88
N ILE A 29 -8.41 -3.87 7.18
CA ILE A 29 -7.67 -5.05 6.73
C ILE A 29 -6.94 -5.63 7.94
N ASP A 30 -6.95 -6.97 8.04
CA ASP A 30 -6.25 -7.67 9.11
C ASP A 30 -4.76 -7.30 9.17
N TYR A 31 -4.24 -7.15 10.39
CA TYR A 31 -2.85 -6.75 10.62
C TYR A 31 -1.84 -7.74 10.05
N GLN A 32 -2.07 -9.06 10.22
CA GLN A 32 -1.17 -10.07 9.67
C GLN A 32 -1.18 -10.03 8.14
N ARG A 33 -2.35 -9.81 7.53
CA ARG A 33 -2.49 -9.62 6.08
C ARG A 33 -1.66 -8.43 5.57
N ILE A 34 -1.73 -7.27 6.24
CA ILE A 34 -0.89 -6.11 5.91
C ILE A 34 0.60 -6.47 6.05
N LEU A 35 0.99 -7.09 7.16
CA LEU A 35 2.38 -7.51 7.37
C LEU A 35 2.91 -8.39 6.23
N MET A 36 2.17 -9.43 5.84
CA MET A 36 2.58 -10.36 4.77
C MET A 36 2.72 -9.65 3.42
N ILE A 37 1.80 -8.73 3.10
CA ILE A 37 1.90 -7.89 1.90
C ILE A 37 3.22 -7.10 1.93
N PHE A 38 3.48 -6.34 3.01
CA PHE A 38 4.65 -5.45 3.10
C PHE A 38 6.00 -6.17 3.27
N LEU A 39 6.00 -7.41 3.76
CA LEU A 39 7.17 -8.30 3.73
C LEU A 39 7.43 -8.88 2.33
N GLY A 40 6.49 -8.75 1.40
CA GLY A 40 6.59 -9.31 0.05
C GLY A 40 6.28 -10.81 -0.02
N GLU A 41 5.75 -11.37 1.06
CA GLU A 41 5.34 -12.78 1.18
C GLU A 41 3.96 -13.05 0.55
N ASP A 42 3.22 -11.98 0.23
CA ASP A 42 1.90 -12.09 -0.37
C ASP A 42 1.66 -11.03 -1.46
N THR A 43 0.62 -11.27 -2.25
CA THR A 43 0.15 -10.36 -3.28
C THR A 43 -0.96 -9.47 -2.75
N ILE A 44 -0.89 -8.18 -3.10
CA ILE A 44 -1.95 -7.23 -2.82
C ILE A 44 -3.01 -7.28 -3.92
N SER A 45 -4.28 -7.43 -3.54
CA SER A 45 -5.40 -7.32 -4.47
C SER A 45 -5.65 -5.85 -4.85
N GLY A 46 -6.34 -5.63 -5.98
CA GLY A 46 -6.69 -4.28 -6.42
C GLY A 46 -7.55 -3.51 -5.40
N SER A 47 -8.49 -4.19 -4.73
CA SER A 47 -9.32 -3.59 -3.69
C SER A 47 -8.53 -3.21 -2.44
N GLU A 48 -7.61 -4.07 -2.00
CA GLU A 48 -6.72 -3.77 -0.86
C GLU A 48 -5.81 -2.59 -1.18
N LEU A 49 -5.25 -2.56 -2.40
CA LEU A 49 -4.43 -1.45 -2.87
C LEU A 49 -5.20 -0.13 -2.84
N LEU A 50 -6.41 -0.10 -3.39
CA LEU A 50 -7.25 1.11 -3.38
C LEU A 50 -7.60 1.54 -1.95
N CYS A 51 -7.88 0.59 -1.06
CA CYS A 51 -8.20 0.88 0.35
C CYS A 51 -6.99 1.49 1.08
N ILE A 52 -5.81 0.87 0.93
CA ILE A 52 -4.55 1.34 1.51
C ILE A 52 -4.18 2.72 0.96
N CYS A 53 -4.28 2.92 -0.36
CA CYS A 53 -4.02 4.23 -0.97
C CYS A 53 -4.96 5.30 -0.42
N ARG A 54 -6.27 5.02 -0.28
CA ARG A 54 -7.22 5.97 0.31
C ARG A 54 -6.91 6.28 1.79
N ALA A 55 -6.63 5.25 2.59
CA ALA A 55 -6.30 5.41 4.01
C ALA A 55 -5.04 6.26 4.22
N MET A 56 -4.08 6.15 3.30
CA MET A 56 -2.89 7.00 3.30
C MET A 56 -3.10 8.33 2.60
N GLY A 57 -4.22 8.61 1.95
CA GLY A 57 -4.40 9.83 1.14
C GLY A 57 -3.42 9.91 -0.04
N VAL A 58 -3.16 8.78 -0.70
CA VAL A 58 -2.42 8.71 -1.96
C VAL A 58 -3.35 9.15 -3.09
N GLU A 59 -2.93 10.15 -3.85
CA GLU A 59 -3.68 10.63 -5.00
C GLU A 59 -3.70 9.58 -6.12
N GLN A 60 -4.83 9.48 -6.81
CA GLN A 60 -5.00 8.54 -7.92
C GLN A 60 -3.96 8.77 -9.03
N ALA A 61 -3.56 10.02 -9.29
CA ALA A 61 -2.54 10.35 -10.28
C ALA A 61 -1.17 9.73 -9.95
N ALA A 62 -0.76 9.75 -8.67
CA ALA A 62 0.49 9.15 -8.22
C ALA A 62 0.47 7.62 -8.38
N LEU A 63 -0.67 6.99 -8.08
CA LEU A 63 -0.85 5.56 -8.27
C LEU A 63 -0.83 5.17 -9.77
N MET A 64 -1.50 5.94 -10.63
CA MET A 64 -1.53 5.67 -12.07
C MET A 64 -0.16 5.87 -12.72
N ALA A 65 0.58 6.92 -12.37
CA ALA A 65 1.94 7.14 -12.86
C ALA A 65 2.89 5.98 -12.52
N LEU A 66 2.74 5.38 -11.33
CA LEU A 66 3.50 4.20 -10.92
C LEU A 66 3.16 2.97 -11.79
N LEU A 67 1.88 2.79 -12.13
CA LEU A 67 1.39 1.66 -12.93
C LEU A 67 1.76 1.82 -14.42
N GLU A 68 1.67 3.02 -14.97
CA GLU A 68 2.06 3.33 -16.35
C GLU A 68 3.58 3.22 -16.55
N GLY A 69 4.39 3.63 -15.57
CA GLY A 69 5.84 3.44 -15.58
C GLY A 69 6.31 2.00 -15.30
N ALA A 70 5.37 1.06 -15.13
CA ALA A 70 5.64 -0.37 -14.96
C ALA A 70 5.30 -1.21 -16.22
N ALA A 71 4.71 -0.58 -17.25
CA ALA A 71 4.41 -1.18 -18.55
C ALA A 71 5.62 -1.19 -19.51
#